data_AF-M8ASS3-F1
#
_entry.id   AF-M8ASS3-F1
#
_cell.length_a   1.000
_cell.length_b   1.000
_cell.length_c   1.000
_cell.angle_alpha   90.00
_cell.angle_beta   90.00
_cell.angle_gamma   90.00
#
_symmetry.space_group_name_H-M   'P 1'
#
loop_
_entity.id
_entity.type
_entity.pdbx_description
1 polymer ?
#
loop_
_entity_poly.entity_id
_entity_poly.type
_entity_poly.pdbx_seq_one_letter_code
_entity_poly.pdbx_strand_id
1 'polypeptide(L)'
;MTKERKWLLRGYFEASGNVLDAAIRGFKDYLASGSAPTNADAASSGVASDVPVMKINNPKNGTDWAELIVKEISAASDLIDAKNRAFRILELFDKSAADCNTPDEKQKMREEHKILKQMLGGLLHQNGVLKRAFLIQHNRLKDYQDMVQERSQFKEIVDKYQQQIKALEDRNYVLSLHLAQSDHRSGISGHRNPDIF
;
A
#
# COMPACT_ATOMS: atom_id res chain seq x y z
N MET A 1 -2.95 24.28 20.65
CA MET A 1 -2.35 23.00 21.09
C MET A 1 -1.15 23.30 21.98
N THR A 2 -1.31 23.11 23.28
CA THR A 2 -0.34 23.47 24.34
C THR A 2 0.95 22.66 24.25
N LYS A 3 2.10 23.29 24.50
CA LYS A 3 3.45 22.71 24.43
C LYS A 3 3.56 21.39 25.22
N GLU A 4 2.80 21.26 26.31
CA GLU A 4 2.74 20.08 27.18
C GLU A 4 2.34 18.79 26.45
N ARG A 5 1.40 18.86 25.50
CA ARG A 5 0.95 17.66 24.74
C ARG A 5 2.05 17.11 23.83
N LYS A 6 2.94 17.98 23.33
CA LYS A 6 4.09 17.56 22.51
C LYS A 6 5.15 16.83 23.35
N TRP A 7 5.36 17.26 24.59
CA TRP A 7 6.29 16.60 25.51
C TRP A 7 5.78 15.23 25.96
N LEU A 8 4.47 15.11 26.27
CA LEU A 8 3.84 13.83 26.59
C LEU A 8 3.97 12.82 25.46
N LEU A 9 3.68 13.22 24.21
CA LEU A 9 3.79 12.33 23.05
C LEU A 9 5.22 11.81 22.85
N ARG A 10 6.23 12.67 23.08
CA ARG A 10 7.65 12.28 23.02
C ARG A 10 7.99 11.25 24.11
N GLY A 11 7.51 11.44 25.33
CA GLY A 11 7.70 10.48 26.43
C GLY A 11 7.08 9.11 26.15
N TYR A 12 5.86 9.06 25.60
CA TYR A 12 5.23 7.79 25.21
C TYR A 12 5.94 7.10 24.05
N PHE A 13 6.52 7.86 23.11
CA PHE A 13 7.30 7.31 22.00
C PHE A 13 8.57 6.62 22.49
N GLU A 14 9.29 7.25 23.41
CA GLU A 14 10.52 6.71 23.99
C GLU A 14 10.24 5.51 24.91
N ALA A 15 9.18 5.57 25.73
CA ALA A 15 8.74 4.46 26.57
C ALA A 15 8.25 3.24 25.79
N SER A 16 7.78 3.44 24.54
CA SER A 16 7.34 2.36 23.65
C SER A 16 8.46 1.69 22.87
N GLY A 17 9.72 2.06 23.11
CA GLY A 17 10.87 1.55 22.36
C GLY A 17 10.87 2.02 20.89
N ASN A 18 10.39 3.24 20.62
CA ASN A 18 10.21 3.81 19.28
C ASN A 18 9.22 3.06 18.38
N VAL A 19 8.33 2.24 18.96
CA VAL A 19 7.25 1.58 18.23
C VAL A 19 6.03 2.50 18.18
N LEU A 20 5.86 3.17 17.04
CA LEU A 20 4.83 4.20 16.83
C LEU A 20 3.41 3.73 17.20
N ASP A 21 3.05 2.48 16.87
CA ASP A 21 1.74 1.91 17.15
C ASP A 21 1.46 1.70 18.66
N ALA A 22 2.51 1.42 19.44
CA ALA A 22 2.41 1.28 20.89
C ALA A 22 2.32 2.65 21.56
N ALA A 23 3.08 3.64 21.07
CA ALA A 23 3.01 5.03 21.55
C ALA A 23 1.62 5.66 21.34
N ILE A 24 1.02 5.46 20.16
CA ILE A 24 -0.32 5.97 19.84
C ILE A 24 -1.38 5.36 20.76
N ARG A 25 -1.26 4.06 21.06
CA ARG A 25 -2.17 3.34 21.95
C ARG A 25 -2.09 3.87 23.39
N GLY A 26 -0.88 3.98 23.94
CA GLY A 26 -0.68 4.49 25.30
C GLY A 26 -1.12 5.95 25.47
N PHE A 27 -0.88 6.80 24.46
CA PHE A 27 -1.36 8.19 24.49
C PHE A 27 -2.89 8.29 24.42
N LYS A 28 -3.54 7.39 23.67
CA LYS A 28 -5.00 7.31 23.60
C LYS A 28 -5.61 6.87 24.94
N ASP A 29 -4.99 5.90 25.60
CA ASP A 29 -5.43 5.41 26.92
C ASP A 29 -5.26 6.47 28.02
N TYR A 30 -4.22 7.32 27.90
CA TYR A 30 -4.02 8.50 28.75
C TYR A 30 -5.13 9.54 28.57
N LEU A 31 -5.52 9.85 27.33
CA LEU A 31 -6.63 10.76 27.06
C LEU A 31 -7.98 10.20 27.53
N ALA A 32 -8.16 8.88 27.49
CA ALA A 32 -9.37 8.22 27.97
C ALA A 32 -9.46 8.17 29.50
N SER A 33 -8.32 8.17 30.22
CA SER A 33 -8.27 8.13 31.69
C SER A 33 -8.54 9.48 32.38
N GLY A 34 -8.90 10.54 31.64
CA GLY A 34 -9.50 11.75 32.21
C GLY A 34 -8.60 12.61 33.11
N SER A 35 -7.28 12.45 33.11
CA SER A 35 -6.37 13.20 33.99
C SER A 35 -5.95 14.58 33.46
N ALA A 36 -6.82 15.28 32.73
CA ALA A 36 -6.59 16.66 32.31
C ALA A 36 -7.43 17.62 33.17
N PRO A 37 -6.87 18.75 33.66
CA PRO A 37 -7.59 19.66 34.53
C PRO A 37 -8.71 20.35 33.75
N THR A 38 -9.95 20.04 34.12
CA THR A 38 -11.16 20.76 33.69
C THR A 38 -11.34 21.97 34.61
N ASN A 39 -11.01 23.16 34.11
CA ASN A 39 -11.47 24.41 34.72
C ASN A 39 -12.95 24.59 34.37
N ALA A 40 -13.82 24.19 35.28
CA ALA A 40 -15.19 24.65 35.35
C ALA A 40 -15.27 25.61 36.53
N ASP A 41 -15.52 26.89 36.25
CA ASP A 41 -16.26 27.83 37.09
C ASP A 41 -16.15 29.25 36.51
N ALA A 42 -17.26 29.76 35.96
CA ALA A 42 -17.54 31.18 35.85
C ALA A 42 -19.05 31.38 35.62
N ALA A 43 -19.70 31.94 36.64
CA ALA A 43 -21.09 32.33 36.67
C ALA A 43 -21.46 33.43 35.66
N SER A 44 -22.75 33.57 35.32
CA SER A 44 -23.55 34.75 35.72
C SER A 44 -24.83 34.91 34.91
N SER A 45 -25.95 34.98 35.64
CA SER A 45 -27.11 35.87 35.51
C SER A 45 -27.37 36.58 34.17
N GLY A 46 -28.60 36.40 33.64
CA GLY A 46 -29.14 37.19 32.55
C GLY A 46 -30.67 37.28 32.63
N VAL A 47 -31.17 38.39 33.16
CA VAL A 47 -32.58 38.79 33.20
C VAL A 47 -33.16 38.85 31.77
N ALA A 48 -34.26 38.12 31.55
CA ALA A 48 -35.03 38.17 30.32
C ALA A 48 -35.86 39.46 30.28
N SER A 49 -35.54 40.35 29.34
CA SER A 49 -36.48 41.37 28.84
C SER A 49 -37.05 40.88 27.51
N ASP A 50 -38.36 40.72 27.53
CA ASP A 50 -39.21 40.23 26.46
C ASP A 50 -39.58 41.41 25.53
N VAL A 51 -39.11 41.36 24.28
CA VAL A 51 -39.43 42.31 23.20
C VAL A 51 -39.52 41.49 21.89
N PRO A 52 -40.54 41.71 21.03
CA PRO A 52 -41.19 40.63 20.30
C PRO A 52 -40.34 40.03 19.18
N VAL A 53 -40.40 38.71 19.13
CA VAL A 53 -39.81 37.83 18.11
C VAL A 53 -40.42 38.14 16.74
N MET A 54 -39.75 38.97 15.94
CA MET A 54 -39.92 38.92 14.50
C MET A 54 -39.33 37.61 13.99
N LYS A 55 -40.12 36.87 13.19
CA LYS A 55 -39.73 35.62 12.54
C LYS A 55 -38.47 35.82 11.69
N ILE A 56 -37.31 35.43 12.22
CA ILE A 56 -36.07 35.34 11.44
C ILE A 56 -36.13 34.03 10.65
N ASN A 57 -36.18 34.14 9.32
CA ASN A 57 -36.04 33.01 8.42
C ASN A 57 -34.62 32.42 8.60
N ASN A 58 -34.51 31.12 8.86
CA ASN A 58 -33.21 30.48 9.10
C ASN A 58 -32.34 30.53 7.83
N PRO A 59 -31.19 31.24 7.84
CA PRO A 59 -30.33 31.37 6.66
C PRO A 59 -29.70 30.01 6.29
N LYS A 60 -29.60 29.70 4.98
CA LYS A 60 -29.11 28.39 4.51
C LYS A 60 -27.71 28.44 3.90
N ASN A 61 -27.26 29.60 3.46
CA ASN A 61 -25.98 29.78 2.79
C ASN A 61 -25.23 31.01 3.35
N GLY A 62 -23.94 31.13 3.05
CA GLY A 62 -23.10 32.19 3.62
C GLY A 62 -23.54 33.62 3.24
N THR A 63 -24.17 33.78 2.07
CA THR A 63 -24.68 35.07 1.59
C THR A 63 -25.90 35.51 2.40
N ASP A 64 -26.85 34.60 2.66
CA ASP A 64 -28.02 34.86 3.49
C ASP A 64 -27.63 35.25 4.93
N TRP A 65 -26.58 34.61 5.47
CA TRP A 65 -26.02 34.96 6.78
C TRP A 65 -25.41 36.37 6.78
N ALA A 66 -24.66 36.74 5.74
CA ALA A 66 -24.08 38.08 5.62
C ALA A 66 -25.16 39.15 5.49
N GLU A 67 -26.20 38.92 4.68
CA GLU A 67 -27.34 39.83 4.54
C GLU A 67 -28.12 40.00 5.84
N LEU A 68 -28.34 38.90 6.59
CA LEU A 68 -29.00 38.95 7.90
C LEU A 68 -28.19 39.79 8.89
N ILE A 69 -26.87 39.61 8.95
CA ILE A 69 -25.98 40.38 9.83
C ILE A 69 -26.03 41.86 9.48
N VAL A 70 -25.88 42.21 8.20
CA VAL A 70 -25.89 43.61 7.76
C VAL A 70 -27.24 44.25 8.04
N LYS A 71 -28.35 43.57 7.76
CA LYS A 71 -29.70 44.06 8.01
C LYS A 71 -29.96 44.29 9.50
N GLU A 72 -29.56 43.36 10.35
CA GLU A 72 -29.89 43.38 11.77
C GLU A 72 -29.01 44.38 12.56
N ILE A 73 -27.74 44.51 12.17
CA ILE A 73 -26.81 45.49 12.75
C ILE A 73 -27.12 46.90 12.23
N SER A 74 -27.49 47.08 10.96
CA SER A 74 -27.86 48.40 10.42
C SER A 74 -29.17 48.95 10.99
N ALA A 75 -30.07 48.07 11.46
CA ALA A 75 -31.29 48.45 12.16
C ALA A 75 -31.09 48.72 13.67
N ALA A 76 -29.86 48.64 14.19
CA ALA A 76 -29.57 48.82 15.61
C ALA A 76 -29.64 50.29 16.02
N SER A 77 -30.23 50.56 17.18
CA SER A 77 -30.41 51.93 17.68
C SER A 77 -29.15 52.48 18.34
N ASP A 78 -28.34 51.61 18.93
CA ASP A 78 -27.09 51.95 19.60
C ASP A 78 -26.07 50.79 19.52
N LEU A 79 -24.85 51.04 20.00
CA LEU A 79 -23.76 50.06 19.98
C LEU A 79 -24.04 48.82 20.87
N ILE A 80 -24.79 49.00 21.96
CA ILE A 80 -25.11 47.93 22.90
C ILE A 80 -26.17 47.00 22.29
N ASP A 81 -27.18 47.56 21.65
CA ASP A 81 -28.21 46.88 20.87
C ASP A 81 -27.58 46.13 19.68
N ALA A 82 -26.68 46.78 18.92
CA ALA A 82 -25.93 46.11 17.85
C ALA A 82 -25.14 44.89 18.35
N LYS A 83 -24.48 45.03 19.51
CA LYS A 83 -23.74 43.94 20.17
C LYS A 83 -24.68 42.81 20.60
N ASN A 84 -25.81 43.12 21.22
CA ASN A 84 -26.79 42.13 21.65
C ASN A 84 -27.40 41.37 20.46
N ARG A 85 -27.69 42.07 19.36
CA ARG A 85 -28.15 41.47 18.10
C ARG A 85 -27.09 40.58 17.48
N ALA A 86 -25.83 41.01 17.45
CA ALA A 86 -24.71 40.19 16.96
C ALA A 86 -24.55 38.89 17.76
N PHE A 87 -24.68 38.94 19.10
CA PHE A 87 -24.66 37.73 19.93
C PHE A 87 -25.82 36.78 19.62
N ARG A 88 -27.03 37.29 19.42
CA ARG A 88 -28.18 36.46 19.02
C ARG A 88 -27.96 35.79 17.66
N ILE A 89 -27.39 36.51 16.69
CA ILE A 89 -27.08 35.93 15.37
C ILE A 89 -26.01 34.85 15.48
N LEU A 90 -24.98 35.05 16.32
CA LEU A 90 -23.97 34.03 16.59
C LEU A 90 -24.55 32.78 17.27
N GLU A 91 -25.45 32.95 18.25
CA GLU A 91 -26.15 31.80 18.85
C GLU A 91 -27.03 31.06 17.84
N LEU A 92 -27.70 31.78 16.94
CA LEU A 92 -28.49 31.17 15.86
C LEU A 92 -27.58 30.42 14.89
N PHE A 93 -26.40 30.97 14.58
CA PHE A 93 -25.40 30.32 13.74
C PHE A 93 -24.91 29.02 14.38
N ASP A 94 -24.53 29.05 15.65
CA ASP A 94 -24.06 27.88 16.39
C ASP A 94 -25.13 26.77 16.47
N LYS A 95 -26.40 27.14 16.69
CA LYS A 95 -27.53 26.20 16.65
C LYS A 95 -27.71 25.59 15.26
N SER A 96 -27.66 26.40 14.21
CA SER A 96 -27.75 25.91 12.83
C SER A 96 -26.57 25.00 12.44
N ALA A 97 -25.38 25.31 12.96
CA ALA A 97 -24.17 24.54 12.76
C ALA A 97 -24.22 23.20 13.50
N ALA A 98 -24.84 23.17 14.68
CA ALA A 98 -25.08 21.93 15.42
C ALA A 98 -26.10 21.04 14.70
N ASP A 99 -27.16 21.63 14.14
CA ASP A 99 -28.21 20.92 13.41
C ASP A 99 -27.73 20.34 12.08
N CYS A 100 -26.88 21.05 11.33
CA CYS A 100 -26.28 20.50 10.10
C CYS A 100 -25.14 19.50 10.37
N ASN A 101 -24.62 19.48 11.59
CA ASN A 101 -23.72 18.44 12.08
C ASN A 101 -24.51 17.28 12.70
N THR A 102 -25.59 16.83 12.04
CA THR A 102 -26.42 15.75 12.57
C THR A 102 -25.54 14.55 12.96
N PRO A 103 -25.76 13.94 14.14
CA PRO A 103 -25.02 12.75 14.55
C PRO A 103 -25.09 11.63 13.51
N ASP A 104 -26.21 11.59 12.77
CA ASP A 104 -26.53 10.61 11.74
C ASP A 104 -25.65 10.74 10.50
N GLU A 105 -25.49 11.94 9.92
CA GLU A 105 -24.60 12.15 8.76
C GLU A 105 -23.13 11.88 9.11
N LYS A 106 -22.70 12.30 10.30
CA LYS A 106 -21.34 11.99 10.79
C LYS A 106 -21.14 10.50 11.03
N GLN A 107 -22.16 9.80 11.53
CA GLN A 107 -22.11 8.35 11.73
C GLN A 107 -22.05 7.62 10.39
N LYS A 108 -22.91 7.98 9.44
CA LYS A 108 -22.92 7.45 8.08
C LYS A 108 -21.57 7.63 7.40
N MET A 109 -20.98 8.83 7.46
CA MET A 109 -19.64 9.09 6.90
C MET A 109 -18.56 8.21 7.56
N ARG A 110 -18.63 7.99 8.89
CA ARG A 110 -17.68 7.10 9.59
C ARG A 110 -17.81 5.65 9.12
N GLU A 111 -19.04 5.18 8.91
CA GLU A 111 -19.32 3.82 8.44
C GLU A 111 -18.83 3.62 7.00
N GLU A 112 -19.14 4.55 6.09
CA GLU A 112 -18.64 4.55 4.72
C GLU A 112 -17.10 4.51 4.69
N HIS A 113 -16.45 5.36 5.49
CA HIS A 113 -14.99 5.38 5.60
C HIS A 113 -14.42 4.07 6.14
N LYS A 114 -15.11 3.40 7.07
CA LYS A 114 -14.72 2.08 7.58
C LYS A 114 -14.80 1.01 6.48
N ILE A 115 -15.89 1.00 5.70
CA ILE A 115 -16.07 0.07 4.57
C ILE A 115 -14.98 0.30 3.52
N LEU A 116 -14.73 1.56 3.14
CA LEU A 116 -13.68 1.93 2.19
C LEU A 116 -12.30 1.44 2.64
N LYS A 117 -11.96 1.61 3.92
CA LYS A 117 -10.69 1.08 4.48
C LYS A 117 -10.61 -0.43 4.41
N GLN A 118 -11.70 -1.13 4.71
CA GLN A 118 -11.73 -2.60 4.66
C GLN A 118 -11.57 -3.11 3.22
N MET A 119 -12.25 -2.49 2.27
CA MET A 119 -12.12 -2.81 0.83
C MET A 119 -10.70 -2.55 0.33
N LEU A 120 -10.09 -1.42 0.70
CA LEU A 120 -8.71 -1.09 0.37
C LEU A 120 -7.73 -2.13 0.94
N GLY A 121 -7.93 -2.56 2.19
CA GLY A 121 -7.16 -3.64 2.80
C GLY A 121 -7.27 -4.96 2.05
N GLY A 122 -8.48 -5.32 1.61
CA GLY A 122 -8.73 -6.50 0.78
C GLY A 122 -8.00 -6.44 -0.57
N LEU A 123 -8.08 -5.31 -1.27
CA LEU A 123 -7.37 -5.09 -2.53
C LEU A 123 -5.85 -5.16 -2.36
N LEU A 124 -5.31 -4.56 -1.30
CA LEU A 124 -3.89 -4.61 -1.01
C LEU A 124 -3.41 -6.05 -0.74
N HIS A 125 -4.20 -6.82 0.00
CA HIS A 125 -3.92 -8.24 0.25
C HIS A 125 -3.92 -9.06 -1.05
N GLN A 126 -4.94 -8.88 -1.90
CA GLN A 126 -5.02 -9.54 -3.21
C GLN A 126 -3.82 -9.16 -4.10
N ASN A 127 -3.44 -7.89 -4.14
CA ASN A 127 -2.25 -7.44 -4.87
C ASN A 127 -0.98 -8.13 -4.36
N GLY A 128 -0.85 -8.32 -3.05
CA GLY A 128 0.25 -9.06 -2.43
C GLY A 128 0.26 -10.54 -2.84
N VAL A 129 -0.90 -11.21 -2.84
CA VAL A 129 -1.02 -12.60 -3.32
C VAL A 129 -0.61 -12.70 -4.79
N LEU A 130 -1.10 -11.78 -5.63
CA LEU A 130 -0.81 -11.77 -7.05
C LEU A 130 0.68 -11.54 -7.33
N LYS A 131 1.34 -10.62 -6.63
CA LYS A 131 2.79 -10.39 -6.73
C LYS A 131 3.60 -11.64 -6.38
N ARG A 132 3.21 -12.36 -5.32
CA ARG A 132 3.86 -13.62 -4.95
C ARG A 132 3.65 -14.70 -6.01
N ALA A 133 2.43 -14.87 -6.50
CA ALA A 133 2.13 -15.82 -7.57
C ALA A 133 2.91 -15.51 -8.85
N PHE A 134 2.95 -14.23 -9.24
CA PHE A 134 3.75 -13.76 -10.38
C PHE A 134 5.23 -14.08 -10.22
N LEU A 135 5.82 -13.80 -9.04
CA LEU A 135 7.23 -14.08 -8.80
C LEU A 135 7.54 -15.58 -8.88
N ILE A 136 6.68 -16.43 -8.31
CA ILE A 136 6.81 -17.89 -8.40
C ILE A 136 6.76 -18.33 -9.88
N GLN A 137 5.79 -17.82 -10.64
CA GLN A 137 5.64 -18.19 -12.04
C GLN A 137 6.80 -17.68 -12.90
N HIS A 138 7.30 -16.48 -12.62
CA HIS A 138 8.47 -15.92 -13.27
C HIS A 138 9.72 -16.77 -13.03
N ASN A 139 9.98 -17.17 -11.77
CA ASN A 139 11.11 -18.03 -11.44
C ASN A 139 11.01 -19.39 -12.15
N ARG A 140 9.83 -20.02 -12.13
CA ARG A 140 9.62 -21.29 -12.84
C ARG A 140 9.88 -21.16 -14.34
N LEU A 141 9.43 -20.07 -14.96
CA LEU A 141 9.66 -19.82 -16.38
C LEU A 141 11.16 -19.65 -16.67
N LYS A 142 11.88 -18.93 -15.80
CA LYS A 142 13.32 -18.76 -15.91
C LYS A 142 14.05 -20.10 -15.80
N ASP A 143 13.70 -20.93 -14.82
CA ASP A 143 14.29 -22.26 -14.67
C ASP A 143 14.07 -23.12 -15.92
N TYR A 144 12.88 -23.06 -16.54
CA TYR A 144 12.63 -23.74 -17.81
C TYR A 144 13.50 -23.22 -18.96
N GLN A 145 13.71 -21.91 -19.05
CA GLN A 145 14.58 -21.32 -20.06
C GLN A 145 16.03 -21.79 -19.89
N ASP A 146 16.52 -21.82 -18.65
CA ASP A 146 17.85 -22.30 -18.32
C ASP A 146 18.01 -23.79 -18.68
N MET A 147 17.03 -24.64 -18.33
CA MET A 147 17.03 -26.06 -18.72
C MET A 147 17.02 -26.28 -20.24
N VAL A 148 16.31 -25.44 -21.00
CA VAL A 148 16.30 -25.51 -22.48
C VAL A 148 17.67 -25.15 -23.04
N GLN A 149 18.35 -24.17 -22.45
CA GLN A 149 19.71 -23.80 -22.83
C GLN A 149 20.71 -24.93 -22.54
N GLU A 150 20.67 -25.50 -21.34
CA GLU A 150 21.53 -26.64 -20.96
C GLU A 150 21.29 -27.85 -21.87
N ARG A 151 20.03 -28.18 -22.17
CA ARG A 151 19.68 -29.26 -23.10
C ARG A 151 20.28 -29.02 -24.49
N SER A 152 20.25 -27.77 -24.96
CA SER A 152 20.81 -27.42 -26.27
C SER A 152 22.32 -27.60 -26.29
N GLN A 153 23.02 -27.23 -25.21
CA GLN A 153 24.47 -27.47 -25.06
C GLN A 153 24.79 -28.97 -25.02
N PHE A 154 24.02 -29.75 -24.26
CA PHE A 154 24.21 -31.20 -24.21
C PHE A 154 24.00 -31.86 -25.58
N LYS A 155 22.97 -31.42 -26.32
CA LYS A 155 22.71 -31.90 -27.67
C LYS A 155 23.91 -31.65 -28.60
N GLU A 156 24.49 -30.45 -28.55
CA GLU A 156 25.69 -30.13 -29.36
C GLU A 156 26.86 -31.07 -29.03
N ILE A 157 27.07 -31.41 -27.75
CA ILE A 157 28.11 -32.34 -27.32
C ILE A 157 27.83 -33.76 -27.85
N VAL A 158 26.58 -34.22 -27.75
CA VAL A 158 26.18 -35.54 -28.29
C VAL A 158 26.41 -35.60 -29.80
N ASP A 159 26.02 -34.56 -30.54
CA ASP A 159 26.21 -34.48 -31.99
C ASP A 159 27.71 -34.55 -32.35
N LYS A 160 28.59 -33.88 -31.58
CA LYS A 160 30.06 -33.96 -31.76
C LYS A 160 30.59 -35.38 -31.55
N TYR A 161 30.17 -36.08 -30.49
CA TYR A 161 30.61 -37.46 -30.24
C TYR A 161 30.08 -38.42 -31.30
N GLN A 162 28.83 -38.25 -31.74
CA GLN A 162 28.25 -39.07 -32.78
C GLN A 162 29.00 -38.93 -34.11
N GLN A 163 29.44 -37.72 -34.46
CA GLN A 163 30.32 -37.48 -35.62
C GLN A 163 31.68 -38.15 -35.47
N GLN A 164 32.29 -38.09 -34.28
CA GLN A 164 33.58 -38.75 -34.02
C GLN A 164 33.49 -40.27 -34.15
N ILE A 165 32.43 -40.88 -33.61
CA ILE A 165 32.19 -42.33 -33.73
C ILE A 165 32.07 -42.71 -35.20
N LYS A 166 31.24 -42.00 -35.97
CA LYS A 166 31.08 -42.26 -37.40
C LYS A 166 32.41 -42.14 -38.16
N ALA A 167 33.21 -41.12 -37.87
CA ALA A 167 34.52 -40.95 -38.49
C ALA A 167 35.51 -42.09 -38.13
N LEU A 168 35.44 -42.63 -36.91
CA LEU A 168 36.24 -43.78 -36.50
C LEU A 168 35.76 -45.07 -37.15
N GLU A 169 34.45 -45.28 -37.27
CA GLU A 169 33.85 -46.41 -37.98
C GLU A 169 34.27 -46.42 -39.46
N ASP A 170 34.18 -45.28 -40.14
CA ASP A 170 34.62 -45.12 -41.54
C ASP A 170 36.12 -45.45 -41.69
N ARG A 171 36.97 -44.95 -40.78
CA ARG A 171 38.41 -45.26 -40.77
C ARG A 171 38.68 -46.75 -40.56
N ASN A 172 37.99 -47.37 -39.61
CA ASN A 172 38.16 -48.79 -39.31
C ASN A 172 37.72 -49.67 -40.50
N TYR A 173 36.61 -49.30 -41.15
CA TYR A 173 36.16 -49.97 -42.37
C TYR A 173 37.21 -49.90 -43.50
N VAL A 174 37.77 -48.72 -43.76
CA VAL A 174 38.85 -48.55 -44.77
C VAL A 174 40.08 -49.39 -44.42
N LEU A 175 40.51 -49.37 -43.15
CA LEU A 175 41.64 -50.18 -42.69
C LEU A 175 41.38 -51.68 -42.88
N SER A 176 40.19 -52.16 -42.52
CA SER A 176 39.79 -53.56 -42.68
C SER A 176 39.77 -53.97 -44.16
N LEU A 177 39.31 -53.09 -45.04
CA LEU A 177 39.32 -53.32 -46.49
C LEU A 177 40.76 -53.43 -47.04
N HIS A 178 41.66 -52.52 -46.63
CA HIS A 178 43.07 -52.59 -47.02
C HIS A 178 43.78 -53.84 -46.49
N LEU A 179 43.47 -54.27 -45.26
CA LEU A 179 44.02 -55.51 -44.70
C LEU A 179 43.57 -56.72 -45.53
N ALA A 180 42.28 -56.85 -45.82
CA ALA A 180 41.77 -57.92 -46.66
C ALA A 180 42.42 -57.94 -48.06
N GLN A 181 42.59 -56.78 -48.69
CA GLN A 181 43.30 -56.66 -49.97
C GLN A 181 44.78 -57.07 -49.89
N SER A 182 45.45 -56.77 -48.77
CA SER A 182 46.85 -57.14 -48.53
C SER A 182 47.01 -58.65 -48.33
N ASP A 183 46.08 -59.27 -47.61
CA ASP A 183 46.03 -60.73 -47.42
C ASP A 183 45.73 -61.48 -48.72
N HIS A 184 44.92 -60.90 -49.61
CA HIS A 184 44.70 -61.46 -50.95
C HIS A 184 45.91 -61.27 -51.87
N ARG A 185 46.64 -60.15 -51.78
CA ARG A 185 47.87 -59.91 -52.54
C ARG A 185 49.07 -60.72 -52.05
N SER A 186 49.11 -61.11 -50.78
CA SER A 186 50.16 -61.97 -50.22
C SER A 186 50.01 -63.46 -50.60
N GLY A 187 48.88 -63.84 -51.23
CA GLY A 187 48.66 -65.18 -51.80
C GLY A 187 49.51 -65.50 -53.05
N ILE A 188 50.26 -64.54 -53.60
CA ILE A 188 51.15 -64.75 -54.75
C ILE A 188 52.51 -64.06 -54.51
N SER A 189 53.22 -64.46 -53.45
CA SER A 189 54.68 -64.56 -53.44
C SER A 189 55.10 -65.10 -52.08
N GLY A 190 55.43 -66.39 -52.05
CA GLY A 190 55.97 -67.04 -50.86
C GLY A 190 57.31 -66.44 -50.49
N HIS A 191 57.34 -65.60 -49.45
CA HIS A 191 58.52 -65.44 -48.63
C HIS A 191 58.12 -65.20 -47.18
N ARG A 192 57.78 -66.30 -46.50
CA ARG A 192 57.89 -66.35 -45.03
C ARG A 192 59.38 -66.13 -44.71
N ASN A 193 59.71 -65.03 -44.05
CA ASN A 193 61.00 -64.90 -43.38
C ASN A 193 61.04 -65.95 -42.27
N PRO A 194 61.99 -66.91 -42.29
CA PRO A 194 62.17 -67.84 -41.19
C PRO A 194 62.89 -67.12 -40.04
N ASP A 195 62.41 -67.38 -38.83
CA ASP A 195 63.06 -67.20 -37.53
C ASP A 195 64.00 -66.01 -37.32
N ILE A 196 63.53 -65.07 -36.50
CA ILE A 196 64.41 -64.37 -35.56
C ILE A 196 63.71 -64.36 -34.19
N PHE A 197 64.42 -64.92 -33.22
CA PHE A 197 64.08 -65.15 -31.81
C PHE A 197 63.61 -63.90 -31.05
#